data_AF-A0AAW0AU06-F1
#
_entry.id   AF-A0AAW0AU06-F1
#
_cell.length_a   1.000
_cell.length_b   1.000
_cell.length_c   1.000
_cell.angle_alpha   90.00
_cell.angle_beta   90.00
_cell.angle_gamma   90.00
#
_symmetry.space_group_name_H-M   'P 1'
#
loop_
_entity.id
_entity.type
_entity.pdbx_description
1 polymer ?
#
loop_
_entity_poly.entity_id
_entity_poly.type
_entity_poly.pdbx_seq_one_letter_code
_entity_poly.pdbx_strand_id
1 'polypeptide(L)'
;PFLFSLFPTMSESYEAYSAPHPKTRFSPQFMANVTLGEVVGLVRDDLLPRILPDGSVSKWNWDQTVPVTIPETIRGSQEELPRMKFGYSNWRYLLSIRRNLDTYLLGIDKSNRYCVLAGGNPLNGRHAAHHNFRLMSRLLARVERESLLSPALFEELKLNRFAEPLAGFSVTQTPLYNLGCLLDERWILDDIMNARAEFIYFRRAAMFPGVEPSFIFLPTSFVENARELRKVFEGIDNGANLHREIVSPYSPEIIAIRAHSQRSG
;
A
#
# COMPACT_ATOMS: atom_id res chain seq x y z
N PRO A 1 -45.81 -13.12 -27.23
CA PRO A 1 -45.86 -11.82 -26.53
C PRO A 1 -45.42 -12.00 -25.08
N PHE A 2 -44.10 -12.01 -24.87
CA PHE A 2 -43.47 -12.06 -23.56
C PHE A 2 -43.40 -10.65 -22.99
N LEU A 3 -44.02 -10.44 -21.82
CA LEU A 3 -43.88 -9.22 -21.03
C LEU A 3 -42.51 -9.24 -20.33
N PHE A 4 -41.51 -8.65 -20.96
CA PHE A 4 -40.33 -8.13 -20.26
C PHE A 4 -40.65 -6.71 -19.80
N SER A 5 -41.06 -6.56 -18.54
CA SER A 5 -41.21 -5.24 -17.91
C SER A 5 -40.13 -5.02 -16.85
N LEU A 6 -39.19 -4.14 -17.19
CA LEU A 6 -38.58 -3.14 -16.30
C LEU A 6 -38.06 -3.64 -14.95
N PHE A 7 -36.83 -4.17 -14.94
CA PHE A 7 -35.95 -3.97 -13.79
C PHE A 7 -35.13 -2.70 -14.03
N PRO A 8 -35.02 -1.78 -13.05
CA PRO A 8 -34.12 -0.66 -13.17
C PRO A 8 -32.69 -1.17 -13.28
N THR A 9 -31.92 -0.62 -14.20
CA THR A 9 -30.48 -0.83 -14.35
C THR A 9 -29.76 -0.46 -13.05
N MET A 10 -29.46 -1.47 -12.22
CA MET A 10 -28.64 -1.33 -11.00
C MET A 10 -27.14 -1.24 -11.34
N SER A 11 -26.72 -0.18 -12.05
CA SER A 11 -25.28 0.12 -12.17
C SER A 11 -24.68 0.65 -10.86
N GLU A 12 -25.50 1.01 -9.88
CA GLU A 12 -25.08 1.55 -8.58
C GLU A 12 -24.47 0.51 -7.63
N SER A 13 -24.67 -0.80 -7.85
CA SER A 13 -24.26 -1.83 -6.87
C SER A 13 -22.74 -2.04 -6.79
N TYR A 14 -22.02 -1.85 -7.90
CA TYR A 14 -20.57 -2.05 -7.96
C TYR A 14 -19.80 -0.81 -7.48
N GLU A 15 -20.18 0.39 -7.93
CA GLU A 15 -19.56 1.63 -7.44
C GLU A 15 -19.80 1.78 -5.93
N ALA A 16 -20.99 1.46 -5.41
CA ALA A 16 -21.24 1.48 -3.97
C ALA A 16 -20.40 0.44 -3.18
N TYR A 17 -20.03 -0.69 -3.79
CA TYR A 17 -19.21 -1.73 -3.17
C TYR A 17 -17.70 -1.43 -3.24
N SER A 18 -17.22 -0.98 -4.41
CA SER A 18 -15.81 -0.72 -4.73
C SER A 18 -15.33 0.68 -4.34
N ALA A 19 -16.24 1.66 -4.32
CA ALA A 19 -16.04 3.01 -3.83
C ALA A 19 -17.07 3.27 -2.71
N PRO A 20 -16.86 2.68 -1.51
CA PRO A 20 -17.77 2.91 -0.39
C PRO A 20 -17.92 4.40 -0.15
N HIS A 21 -19.13 4.83 0.22
CA HIS A 21 -19.41 6.25 0.50
C HIS A 21 -18.28 6.83 1.36
N PRO A 22 -17.81 8.06 1.10
CA PRO A 22 -16.55 8.52 1.71
C PRO A 22 -16.55 8.55 3.24
N LYS A 23 -17.74 8.60 3.86
CA LYS A 23 -17.94 8.51 5.32
C LYS A 23 -18.04 7.08 5.87
N THR A 24 -18.11 6.08 5.01
CA THR A 24 -18.16 4.66 5.40
C THR A 24 -16.79 4.22 5.90
N ARG A 25 -16.78 3.35 6.92
CA ARG A 25 -15.54 2.79 7.46
C ARG A 25 -14.71 2.12 6.35
N PHE A 26 -13.39 2.25 6.44
CA PHE A 26 -12.40 1.72 5.50
C PHE A 26 -12.49 2.29 4.07
N SER A 27 -13.24 3.37 3.84
CA SER A 27 -13.13 4.16 2.61
C SER A 27 -11.75 4.84 2.55
N PRO A 28 -11.25 5.23 1.36
CA PRO A 28 -10.00 6.00 1.26
C PRO A 28 -10.01 7.27 2.13
N GLN A 29 -11.15 7.96 2.21
CA GLN A 29 -11.29 9.18 3.00
C GLN A 29 -11.35 8.89 4.51
N PHE A 30 -11.91 7.75 4.92
CA PHE A 30 -11.79 7.27 6.30
C PHE A 30 -10.34 6.96 6.65
N MET A 31 -9.64 6.21 5.81
CA MET A 31 -8.23 5.83 6.01
C MET A 31 -7.30 7.04 6.06
N ALA A 32 -7.60 8.09 5.31
CA ALA A 32 -6.85 9.35 5.31
C ALA A 32 -7.05 10.17 6.60
N ASN A 33 -8.15 9.97 7.32
CA ASN A 33 -8.51 10.78 8.49
C ASN A 33 -8.36 10.04 9.82
N VAL A 34 -8.35 8.71 9.82
CA VAL A 34 -8.19 7.91 11.04
C VAL A 34 -6.79 8.12 11.62
N THR A 35 -6.71 8.38 12.91
CA THR A 35 -5.47 8.54 13.67
C THR A 35 -4.90 7.20 14.11
N LEU A 36 -3.62 7.15 14.42
CA LEU A 36 -2.97 5.95 14.94
C LEU A 36 -3.59 5.47 16.27
N GLY A 37 -4.01 6.40 17.15
CA GLY A 37 -4.73 6.07 18.38
C GLY A 37 -6.09 5.42 18.14
N GLU A 38 -6.87 5.93 17.18
CA GLU A 38 -8.17 5.35 16.82
C GLU A 38 -8.03 3.94 16.24
N VAL A 39 -6.96 3.65 15.50
CA VAL A 39 -6.67 2.30 14.98
C VAL A 39 -6.58 1.27 16.11
N VAL A 40 -5.99 1.63 17.25
CA VAL A 40 -5.93 0.74 18.43
C VAL A 40 -7.34 0.45 18.95
N GLY A 41 -8.20 1.47 19.04
CA GLY A 41 -9.60 1.32 19.42
C GLY A 41 -10.37 0.39 18.46
N LEU A 42 -10.23 0.61 17.15
CA LEU A 42 -10.89 -0.20 16.12
C LEU A 42 -10.49 -1.69 16.21
N VAL A 43 -9.22 -1.98 16.50
CA VAL A 43 -8.71 -3.36 16.64
C VAL A 43 -9.18 -3.99 17.95
N ARG A 44 -9.13 -3.24 19.05
CA ARG A 44 -9.52 -3.73 20.39
C ARG A 44 -11.00 -4.03 20.48
N ASP A 45 -11.82 -3.18 19.89
CA ASP A 45 -13.28 -3.27 19.97
C ASP A 45 -13.86 -4.23 18.90
N ASP A 46 -12.98 -5.00 18.22
CA ASP A 46 -13.28 -5.93 17.12
C ASP A 46 -14.17 -5.31 16.03
N LEU A 47 -13.95 -4.01 15.76
CA LEU A 47 -14.68 -3.23 14.76
C LEU A 47 -14.09 -3.39 13.35
N LEU A 48 -13.07 -4.22 13.23
CA LEU A 48 -12.45 -4.58 11.96
C LEU A 48 -13.28 -5.64 11.23
N PRO A 49 -13.32 -5.62 9.88
CA PRO A 49 -13.93 -6.67 9.09
C PRO A 49 -13.37 -8.03 9.50
N ARG A 50 -14.25 -9.01 9.75
CA ARG A 50 -13.82 -10.33 10.20
C ARG A 50 -13.17 -11.06 9.04
N ILE A 51 -11.88 -11.37 9.14
CA ILE A 51 -11.21 -12.24 8.18
C ILE A 51 -11.65 -13.69 8.42
N LEU A 52 -12.26 -14.32 7.41
CA LEU A 52 -12.68 -15.71 7.45
C LEU A 52 -11.49 -16.68 7.56
N PRO A 53 -11.64 -17.86 8.20
CA PRO A 53 -10.55 -18.82 8.35
C PRO A 53 -10.08 -19.39 7.00
N ASP A 54 -8.91 -20.05 7.00
CA ASP A 54 -8.37 -20.72 5.81
C ASP A 54 -9.36 -21.76 5.25
N GLY A 55 -9.48 -21.82 3.92
CA GLY A 55 -10.41 -22.74 3.25
C GLY A 55 -11.89 -22.38 3.42
N SER A 56 -12.20 -21.15 3.85
CA SER A 56 -13.55 -20.58 3.80
C SER A 56 -14.04 -20.39 2.37
N VAL A 57 -13.15 -19.99 1.46
CA VAL A 57 -13.39 -19.97 0.02
C VAL A 57 -13.18 -21.39 -0.55
N SER A 58 -14.24 -21.95 -1.13
CA SER A 58 -14.25 -23.30 -1.69
C SER A 58 -13.77 -23.33 -3.14
N LYS A 59 -14.05 -22.27 -3.90
CA LYS A 59 -13.67 -22.15 -5.32
C LYS A 59 -13.42 -20.68 -5.71
N TRP A 60 -12.49 -20.46 -6.61
CA TRP A 60 -12.33 -19.20 -7.33
C TRP A 60 -12.83 -19.36 -8.76
N ASN A 61 -13.73 -18.48 -9.19
CA ASN A 61 -14.11 -18.33 -10.58
C ASN A 61 -13.59 -16.97 -11.07
N TRP A 62 -12.90 -16.99 -12.21
CA TRP A 62 -12.50 -15.78 -12.91
C TRP A 62 -13.58 -15.44 -13.91
N ASP A 63 -14.11 -14.22 -13.84
CA ASP A 63 -15.13 -13.74 -14.77
C ASP A 63 -14.73 -12.36 -15.30
N GLN A 64 -14.87 -12.18 -16.61
CA GLN A 64 -14.68 -10.89 -17.28
C GLN A 64 -15.95 -10.04 -17.23
N THR A 65 -17.10 -10.67 -16.97
CA THR A 65 -18.35 -9.99 -16.71
C THR A 65 -18.47 -9.78 -15.20
N VAL A 66 -18.46 -8.52 -14.75
CA VAL A 66 -19.02 -8.22 -13.42
C VAL A 66 -20.44 -8.76 -13.48
N PRO A 67 -20.86 -9.69 -12.62
CA PRO A 67 -22.22 -10.17 -12.73
C PRO A 67 -23.13 -8.99 -12.36
N VAL A 68 -23.72 -8.37 -13.38
CA VAL A 68 -24.65 -7.22 -13.25
C VAL A 68 -25.90 -7.64 -12.47
N THR A 69 -26.05 -8.94 -12.25
CA THR A 69 -27.16 -9.64 -11.61
C THR A 69 -26.71 -10.44 -10.38
N ILE A 70 -25.73 -9.99 -9.57
CA ILE A 70 -25.63 -10.52 -8.20
C ILE A 70 -26.80 -9.93 -7.40
N PRO A 71 -27.85 -10.71 -7.06
CA PRO A 71 -29.00 -10.18 -6.33
C PRO A 71 -28.54 -9.84 -4.92
N GLU A 72 -28.62 -8.57 -4.52
CA GLU A 72 -28.64 -7.97 -3.15
C GLU A 72 -27.81 -8.58 -2.00
N THR A 73 -26.97 -9.57 -2.23
CA THR A 73 -26.51 -10.50 -1.18
C THR A 73 -24.99 -10.45 -1.03
N ILE A 74 -24.45 -9.27 -0.77
CA ILE A 74 -23.21 -9.14 0.01
C ILE A 74 -23.40 -7.99 1.02
N ARG A 75 -24.53 -7.99 1.73
CA ARG A 75 -24.67 -7.28 3.02
C ARG A 75 -24.70 -8.33 4.12
N GLY A 76 -23.57 -9.02 4.33
CA GLY A 76 -23.36 -9.65 5.62
C GLY A 76 -23.47 -8.56 6.69
N SER A 77 -24.24 -8.80 7.75
CA SER A 77 -24.44 -7.85 8.86
C SER A 77 -23.14 -7.48 9.59
N GLN A 78 -22.04 -8.14 9.25
CA GLN A 78 -20.67 -7.76 9.53
C GLN A 78 -19.85 -8.06 8.27
N GLU A 79 -18.98 -7.14 7.84
CA GLU A 79 -18.15 -7.28 6.64
C GLU A 79 -17.17 -8.45 6.83
N GLU A 80 -17.51 -9.64 6.34
CA GLU A 80 -16.63 -10.81 6.33
C GLU A 80 -15.71 -10.74 5.11
N LEU A 81 -14.40 -10.87 5.33
CA LEU A 81 -13.35 -10.81 4.32
C LEU A 81 -12.71 -12.19 4.13
N PRO A 82 -12.72 -12.80 2.93
CA PRO A 82 -12.12 -14.11 2.73
C PRO A 82 -10.59 -14.08 2.89
N ARG A 83 -10.01 -14.97 3.72
CA ARG A 83 -8.54 -15.04 3.85
C ARG A 83 -7.90 -15.58 2.58
N MET A 84 -7.09 -14.75 1.95
CA MET A 84 -6.30 -15.15 0.78
C MET A 84 -4.92 -15.64 1.19
N LYS A 85 -4.71 -16.95 1.12
CA LYS A 85 -3.36 -17.53 1.08
C LYS A 85 -2.79 -17.35 -0.33
N PHE A 86 -2.30 -16.14 -0.65
CA PHE A 86 -1.51 -15.99 -1.87
C PHE A 86 -0.11 -16.53 -1.61
N GLY A 87 0.19 -17.71 -2.16
CA GLY A 87 1.58 -18.11 -2.39
C GLY A 87 2.22 -17.17 -3.42
N TYR A 88 3.53 -16.94 -3.28
CA TYR A 88 4.33 -16.08 -4.17
C TYR A 88 4.20 -16.46 -5.67
N SER A 89 3.91 -17.73 -5.96
CA SER A 89 3.64 -18.25 -7.30
C SER A 89 2.37 -17.67 -7.92
N ASN A 90 1.30 -17.50 -7.14
CA ASN A 90 0.05 -16.93 -7.62
C ASN A 90 0.15 -15.42 -7.84
N TRP A 91 1.02 -14.73 -7.09
CA TRP A 91 1.30 -13.30 -7.29
C TRP A 91 1.91 -12.98 -8.67
N ARG A 92 2.88 -13.78 -9.14
CA ARG A 92 3.43 -13.61 -10.49
C ARG A 92 2.38 -13.82 -11.58
N TYR A 93 1.47 -14.77 -11.37
CA TYR A 93 0.35 -14.99 -12.28
C TYR A 93 -0.61 -13.79 -12.28
N LEU A 94 -0.99 -13.26 -11.11
CA LEU A 94 -1.79 -12.03 -10.99
C LEU A 94 -1.13 -10.82 -11.66
N LEU A 95 0.18 -10.63 -11.47
CA LEU A 95 0.94 -9.56 -12.14
C LEU A 95 1.01 -9.74 -13.66
N SER A 96 1.03 -10.98 -14.15
CA SER A 96 1.02 -11.26 -15.59
C SER A 96 -0.33 -10.95 -16.24
N ILE A 97 -1.44 -11.11 -15.51
CA ILE A 97 -2.80 -10.78 -15.95
C ILE A 97 -3.09 -9.28 -15.85
N ARG A 98 -2.39 -8.56 -14.96
CA ARG A 98 -2.50 -7.11 -14.71
C ARG A 98 -2.31 -6.21 -15.93
N ARG A 99 -1.90 -6.74 -17.09
CA ARG A 99 -1.90 -6.00 -18.35
C ARG A 99 -3.31 -5.66 -18.86
N ASN A 100 -4.35 -6.32 -18.36
CA ASN A 100 -5.76 -5.94 -18.56
C ASN A 100 -6.40 -5.58 -17.20
N LEU A 101 -6.71 -4.30 -17.02
CA LEU A 101 -7.12 -3.69 -15.74
C LEU A 101 -8.53 -4.08 -15.25
N ASP A 102 -9.28 -4.88 -16.01
CA ASP A 102 -10.71 -5.12 -15.78
C ASP A 102 -11.04 -6.54 -15.30
N THR A 103 -10.07 -7.27 -14.72
CA THR A 103 -10.30 -8.67 -14.31
C THR A 103 -10.68 -8.77 -12.83
N TYR A 104 -11.80 -9.45 -12.55
CA TYR A 104 -12.33 -9.66 -11.20
C TYR A 104 -12.06 -11.09 -10.72
N LEU A 105 -11.73 -11.22 -9.42
CA LEU A 105 -11.65 -12.51 -8.74
C LEU A 105 -12.95 -12.75 -7.98
N LEU A 106 -13.78 -13.69 -8.43
CA LEU A 106 -14.98 -14.09 -7.72
C LEU A 106 -14.68 -15.34 -6.87
N GLY A 107 -14.63 -15.19 -5.56
CA GLY A 107 -14.59 -16.31 -4.63
C GLY A 107 -16.00 -16.81 -4.34
N ILE A 108 -16.21 -18.11 -4.30
CA ILE A 108 -17.42 -18.73 -3.77
C ILE A 108 -17.03 -19.40 -2.45
N ASP A 109 -17.67 -19.01 -1.36
CA ASP A 109 -17.45 -19.64 -0.06
C ASP A 109 -18.16 -21.01 0.05
N LYS A 110 -17.90 -21.76 1.13
CA LYS A 110 -18.56 -23.07 1.36
C LYS A 110 -20.09 -22.99 1.54
N SER A 111 -20.62 -21.80 1.79
CA SER A 111 -22.04 -21.50 1.92
C SER A 111 -22.64 -20.98 0.62
N ASN A 112 -21.94 -21.11 -0.52
CA ASN A 112 -22.33 -20.55 -1.83
C ASN A 112 -22.52 -19.03 -1.83
N ARG A 113 -21.90 -18.30 -0.90
CA ARG A 113 -21.87 -16.84 -0.92
C ARG A 113 -20.74 -16.37 -1.83
N TYR A 114 -21.04 -15.40 -2.67
CA TYR A 114 -20.07 -14.77 -3.55
C TYR A 114 -19.24 -13.72 -2.77
N CYS A 115 -17.93 -13.73 -2.97
CA CYS A 115 -17.01 -12.70 -2.52
C CYS A 115 -16.32 -12.12 -3.75
N VAL A 116 -16.52 -10.84 -4.03
CA VAL A 116 -15.85 -10.17 -5.15
C VAL A 116 -14.56 -9.55 -4.64
N LEU A 117 -13.45 -9.90 -5.27
CA LEU A 117 -12.18 -9.23 -5.12
C LEU A 117 -11.86 -8.54 -6.43
N ALA A 118 -12.12 -7.24 -6.47
CA ALA A 118 -11.69 -6.42 -7.58
C ALA A 118 -10.16 -6.43 -7.65
N GLY A 119 -9.62 -6.69 -8.85
CA GLY A 119 -8.18 -6.65 -9.16
C GLY A 119 -7.56 -5.26 -9.09
N GLY A 120 -8.03 -4.40 -8.18
CA GLY A 120 -7.39 -3.13 -7.85
C GLY A 120 -6.07 -3.36 -7.13
N ASN A 121 -5.25 -2.30 -7.04
CA ASN A 121 -3.99 -2.33 -6.29
C ASN A 121 -4.25 -2.94 -4.89
N PRO A 122 -3.66 -4.09 -4.52
CA PRO A 122 -3.96 -4.75 -3.25
C PRO A 122 -3.64 -3.86 -2.05
N LEU A 123 -2.78 -2.84 -2.23
CA LEU A 123 -2.52 -1.78 -1.26
C LEU A 123 -3.73 -0.85 -1.00
N ASN A 124 -4.70 -0.79 -1.90
CA ASN A 124 -5.93 0.01 -1.77
C ASN A 124 -7.13 -0.83 -1.30
N GLY A 125 -6.95 -2.13 -1.05
CA GLY A 125 -8.03 -3.02 -0.63
C GLY A 125 -8.26 -2.98 0.88
N ARG A 126 -9.52 -3.16 1.30
CA ARG A 126 -9.92 -3.31 2.72
C ARG A 126 -9.10 -4.38 3.48
N HIS A 127 -8.60 -5.40 2.78
CA HIS A 127 -7.72 -6.43 3.33
C HIS A 127 -6.34 -5.89 3.76
N ALA A 128 -5.68 -5.09 2.92
CA ALA A 128 -4.40 -4.48 3.27
C ALA A 128 -4.59 -3.48 4.42
N ALA A 129 -5.66 -2.69 4.37
CA ALA A 129 -6.04 -1.81 5.48
C ALA A 129 -6.21 -2.59 6.80
N HIS A 130 -6.95 -3.70 6.80
CA HIS A 130 -7.14 -4.53 7.98
C HIS A 130 -5.81 -5.11 8.51
N HIS A 131 -4.97 -5.64 7.62
CA HIS A 131 -3.66 -6.17 8.00
C HIS A 131 -2.78 -5.10 8.62
N ASN A 132 -2.68 -3.94 7.96
CA ASN A 132 -1.88 -2.81 8.41
C ASN A 132 -2.42 -2.22 9.72
N PHE A 133 -3.74 -2.19 9.93
CA PHE A 133 -4.34 -1.81 11.22
C PHE A 133 -3.91 -2.73 12.36
N ARG A 134 -3.90 -4.05 12.13
CA ARG A 134 -3.45 -5.00 13.15
C ARG A 134 -1.95 -4.88 13.41
N LEU A 135 -1.12 -4.75 12.38
CA LEU A 135 0.32 -4.54 12.55
C LEU A 135 0.61 -3.25 13.30
N MET A 136 -0.03 -2.16 12.90
CA MET A 136 0.14 -0.87 13.55
C MET A 136 -0.33 -0.89 15.00
N SER A 137 -1.50 -1.47 15.29
CA SER A 137 -1.97 -1.63 16.67
C SER A 137 -1.00 -2.45 17.53
N ARG A 138 -0.46 -3.55 16.98
CA ARG A 138 0.59 -4.33 17.66
C ARG A 138 1.87 -3.52 17.87
N LEU A 139 2.25 -2.67 16.92
CA LEU A 139 3.45 -1.84 17.01
C LEU A 139 3.30 -0.82 18.13
N LEU A 140 2.17 -0.12 18.18
CA LEU A 140 1.87 0.85 19.23
C LEU A 140 1.83 0.18 20.61
N ALA A 141 1.18 -0.98 20.72
CA ALA A 141 1.18 -1.76 21.96
C ALA A 141 2.60 -2.18 22.40
N ARG A 142 3.47 -2.51 21.44
CA ARG A 142 4.88 -2.81 21.72
C ARG A 142 5.66 -1.58 22.18
N VAL A 143 5.52 -0.46 21.47
CA VAL A 143 6.16 0.82 21.80
C VAL A 143 5.80 1.25 23.22
N GLU A 144 4.52 1.15 23.58
CA GLU A 144 4.02 1.44 24.93
C GLU A 144 4.60 0.49 25.98
N ARG A 145 4.44 -0.83 25.77
CA ARG A 145 4.89 -1.86 26.71
C ARG A 145 6.39 -1.84 26.96
N GLU A 146 7.19 -1.62 25.91
CA GLU A 146 8.65 -1.61 25.97
C GLU A 146 9.20 -0.19 26.22
N SER A 147 8.34 0.81 26.39
CA SER A 147 8.72 2.22 26.63
C SER A 147 9.75 2.73 25.61
N LEU A 148 9.56 2.39 24.33
CA LEU A 148 10.52 2.73 23.26
C LEU A 148 10.54 4.24 22.97
N LEU A 149 9.48 4.96 23.34
CA LEU A 149 9.34 6.41 23.23
C LEU A 149 9.01 7.00 24.61
N SER A 150 9.33 8.28 24.80
CA SER A 150 8.83 9.00 25.98
C SER A 150 7.30 9.09 25.93
N PRO A 151 6.60 9.18 27.08
CA PRO A 151 5.14 9.26 27.10
C PRO A 151 4.58 10.38 26.23
N ALA A 152 5.21 11.56 26.26
CA ALA A 152 4.79 12.71 25.44
C ALA A 152 4.89 12.42 23.93
N LEU A 153 6.01 11.85 23.48
CA LEU A 153 6.20 11.50 22.05
C LEU A 153 5.27 10.36 21.62
N PHE A 154 4.94 9.44 22.52
CA PHE A 154 3.99 8.38 22.22
C PHE A 154 2.56 8.91 22.07
N GLU A 155 2.14 9.87 22.91
CA GLU A 155 0.86 10.56 22.73
C GLU A 155 0.83 11.34 21.41
N GLU A 156 1.89 12.07 21.08
CA GLU A 156 2.00 12.78 19.80
C GLU A 156 1.93 11.81 18.61
N LEU A 157 2.65 10.69 18.66
CA LEU A 157 2.59 9.66 17.64
C LEU A 157 1.16 9.19 17.40
N LYS A 158 0.39 8.92 18.45
CA LYS A 158 -1.00 8.46 18.35
C LYS A 158 -1.93 9.46 17.66
N LEU A 159 -1.62 10.76 17.69
CA LEU A 159 -2.42 11.80 17.05
C LEU A 159 -2.17 11.92 15.55
N ASN A 160 -1.07 11.38 15.03
CA ASN A 160 -0.78 11.40 13.60
C ASN A 160 -1.78 10.55 12.80
N ARG A 161 -2.02 10.93 11.55
CA ARG A 161 -2.95 10.19 10.69
C ARG A 161 -2.29 8.90 10.23
N PHE A 162 -3.10 7.85 10.12
CA PHE A 162 -2.65 6.52 9.75
C PHE A 162 -1.93 6.48 8.39
N ALA A 163 -2.47 7.21 7.41
CA ALA A 163 -1.93 7.30 6.06
C ALA A 163 -0.98 8.50 5.85
N GLU A 164 -0.62 9.23 6.91
CA GLU A 164 0.30 10.36 6.81
C GLU A 164 1.69 9.89 6.41
N PRO A 165 2.39 10.58 5.50
CA PRO A 165 3.76 10.24 5.17
C PRO A 165 4.67 10.48 6.38
N LEU A 166 5.72 9.66 6.49
CA LEU A 166 6.78 9.87 7.46
C LEU A 166 7.48 11.21 7.19
N ALA A 167 7.31 12.17 8.10
CA ALA A 167 7.85 13.52 7.94
C ALA A 167 9.37 13.59 8.16
N GLY A 168 10.00 14.63 7.59
CA GLY A 168 11.43 14.92 7.78
C GLY A 168 12.37 14.14 6.84
N PHE A 169 11.83 13.41 5.87
CA PHE A 169 12.56 12.67 4.85
C PHE A 169 12.39 13.35 3.48
N SER A 170 13.46 13.38 2.69
CA SER A 170 13.50 13.98 1.37
C SER A 170 13.10 12.98 0.27
N VAL A 171 13.54 11.73 0.40
CA VAL A 171 13.26 10.69 -0.61
C VAL A 171 12.04 9.87 -0.20
N THR A 172 11.91 9.57 1.09
CA THR A 172 10.93 8.60 1.54
C THR A 172 9.59 9.26 1.89
N GLN A 173 8.54 8.98 1.12
CA GLN A 173 7.16 9.44 1.37
C GLN A 173 6.27 8.29 1.86
N THR A 174 6.83 7.43 2.72
CA THR A 174 6.15 6.20 3.13
C THR A 174 5.08 6.49 4.18
N PRO A 175 3.85 5.99 4.03
CA PRO A 175 2.82 6.17 5.05
C PRO A 175 3.23 5.58 6.40
N LEU A 176 2.83 6.23 7.50
CA LEU A 176 3.14 5.78 8.86
C LEU A 176 2.71 4.33 9.13
N TYR A 177 1.58 3.90 8.56
CA TYR A 177 1.12 2.52 8.70
C TYR A 177 2.11 1.45 8.26
N ASN A 178 3.03 1.79 7.34
CA ASN A 178 4.06 0.86 6.88
C ASN A 178 5.08 0.53 7.95
N LEU A 179 5.21 1.33 9.01
CA LEU A 179 6.08 1.00 10.15
C LEU A 179 5.66 -0.31 10.84
N GLY A 180 4.41 -0.74 10.66
CA GLY A 180 3.94 -2.04 11.12
C GLY A 180 4.79 -3.21 10.60
N CYS A 181 5.46 -3.06 9.45
CA CYS A 181 6.33 -4.10 8.89
C CYS A 181 7.60 -4.36 9.72
N LEU A 182 7.89 -3.51 10.71
CA LEU A 182 8.98 -3.75 11.66
C LEU A 182 8.65 -4.87 12.67
N LEU A 183 7.40 -5.32 12.73
CA LEU A 183 6.96 -6.37 13.65
C LEU A 183 6.87 -7.74 13.00
N ASP A 184 7.78 -8.64 13.41
CA ASP A 184 7.73 -10.08 13.11
C ASP A 184 7.56 -10.43 11.61
N GLU A 185 7.81 -9.47 10.72
CA GLU A 185 7.75 -9.72 9.30
C GLU A 185 9.07 -10.31 8.81
N ARG A 186 8.94 -11.24 7.87
CA ARG A 186 10.09 -11.81 7.17
C ARG A 186 10.69 -10.84 6.15
N TRP A 187 10.01 -9.74 5.88
CA TRP A 187 10.33 -8.77 4.85
C TRP A 187 10.17 -7.37 5.42
N ILE A 188 11.12 -6.50 5.14
CA ILE A 188 11.03 -5.07 5.45
C ILE A 188 10.77 -4.36 4.13
N LEU A 189 9.82 -3.43 4.12
CA LEU A 189 9.53 -2.63 2.94
C LEU A 189 10.75 -1.78 2.57
N ASP A 190 11.07 -1.71 1.28
CA ASP A 190 12.18 -0.90 0.75
C ASP A 190 12.12 0.55 1.21
N ASP A 191 10.93 1.14 1.25
CA ASP A 191 10.74 2.50 1.73
C ASP A 191 11.13 2.66 3.21
N ILE A 192 10.80 1.69 4.07
CA ILE A 192 11.21 1.72 5.48
C ILE A 192 12.73 1.60 5.61
N MET A 193 13.36 0.79 4.74
CA MET A 193 14.82 0.71 4.67
C MET A 193 15.45 2.03 4.22
N ASN A 194 14.86 2.69 3.21
CA ASN A 194 15.30 3.99 2.71
C ASN A 194 15.16 5.08 3.79
N ALA A 195 14.01 5.15 4.49
CA ALA A 195 13.83 6.07 5.61
C ALA A 195 14.89 5.84 6.70
N ARG A 196 15.16 4.59 7.07
CA ARG A 196 16.19 4.30 8.08
C ARG A 196 17.59 4.74 7.64
N ALA A 197 17.95 4.48 6.39
CA ALA A 197 19.25 4.87 5.85
C ALA A 197 19.39 6.40 5.75
N GLU A 198 18.34 7.10 5.34
CA GLU A 198 18.27 8.55 5.29
C GLU A 198 18.34 9.18 6.70
N PHE A 199 17.67 8.58 7.69
CA PHE A 199 17.78 9.00 9.09
C PHE A 199 19.21 8.89 9.61
N ILE A 200 19.92 7.80 9.29
CA ILE A 200 21.33 7.62 9.66
C ILE A 200 22.21 8.69 8.99
N TYR A 201 21.91 9.01 7.73
CA TYR A 201 22.59 10.08 7.00
C TYR A 201 22.42 11.43 7.72
N PHE A 202 21.18 11.85 7.99
CA PHE A 202 20.92 13.12 8.68
C PHE A 202 21.47 13.16 10.09
N ARG A 203 21.36 12.07 10.85
CA ARG A 203 21.93 11.97 12.20
C ARG A 203 23.44 12.19 12.19
N ARG A 204 24.16 11.62 11.22
CA ARG A 204 25.61 11.81 11.10
C ARG A 204 25.97 13.23 10.64
N ALA A 205 25.21 13.80 9.70
CA ALA A 205 25.40 15.18 9.29
C ALA A 205 25.19 16.16 10.47
N ALA A 206 24.19 15.90 11.32
CA ALA A 206 23.91 16.72 12.49
C ALA A 206 24.98 16.63 13.59
N MET A 207 25.73 15.52 13.67
CA MET A 207 26.84 15.37 14.63
C MET A 207 28.05 16.25 14.31
N PHE A 208 28.22 16.65 13.05
CA PHE A 208 29.33 17.49 12.59
C PHE A 208 28.83 18.67 11.76
N PRO A 209 28.18 19.68 12.40
CA PRO A 209 27.65 20.83 11.69
C PRO A 209 28.75 21.54 10.88
N GLY A 210 28.48 21.78 9.59
CA GLY A 210 29.43 22.44 8.68
C GLY A 210 30.45 21.50 8.02
N VAL A 211 30.46 20.22 8.36
CA VAL A 211 31.29 19.20 7.67
C VAL A 211 30.40 18.36 6.77
N GLU A 212 30.76 18.28 5.50
CA GLU A 212 30.04 17.42 4.54
C GLU A 212 30.21 15.93 4.92
N PRO A 213 29.13 15.12 4.93
CA PRO A 213 29.24 13.70 5.24
C PRO A 213 30.19 12.97 4.28
N SER A 214 31.08 12.14 4.80
CA SER A 214 32.05 11.36 4.00
C SER A 214 31.44 10.18 3.23
N PHE A 215 30.11 10.09 3.17
CA PHE A 215 29.38 9.01 2.52
C PHE A 215 28.07 9.54 1.93
N ILE A 216 27.61 8.88 0.88
CA ILE A 216 26.39 9.25 0.15
C ILE A 216 25.30 8.21 0.48
N PHE A 217 24.09 8.69 0.71
CA PHE A 217 22.90 7.85 0.75
C PHE A 217 22.37 7.62 -0.67
N LEU A 218 22.18 6.36 -1.05
CA LEU A 218 21.55 5.97 -2.31
C LEU A 218 20.31 5.13 -1.99
N PRO A 219 19.12 5.46 -2.51
CA PRO A 219 17.92 4.67 -2.30
C PRO A 219 18.08 3.24 -2.85
N THR A 220 17.34 2.28 -2.30
CA THR A 220 17.37 0.87 -2.76
C THR A 220 17.07 0.71 -4.25
N SER A 221 16.23 1.60 -4.81
CA SER A 221 15.89 1.63 -6.24
C SER A 221 17.04 2.11 -7.14
N PHE A 222 18.11 2.68 -6.59
CA PHE A 222 19.21 3.27 -7.36
C PHE A 222 19.86 2.26 -8.31
N VAL A 223 20.20 1.06 -7.83
CA VAL A 223 20.92 0.06 -8.64
C VAL A 223 20.07 -0.42 -9.80
N GLU A 224 18.77 -0.63 -9.58
CA GLU A 224 17.85 -1.04 -10.64
C GLU A 224 17.69 0.08 -11.68
N ASN A 225 17.47 1.31 -11.22
CA ASN A 225 17.35 2.48 -12.10
C ASN A 225 18.64 2.71 -12.91
N ALA A 226 19.81 2.54 -12.31
CA ALA A 226 21.10 2.66 -12.99
C ALA A 226 21.27 1.58 -14.07
N ARG A 227 20.81 0.34 -13.80
CA ARG A 227 20.85 -0.75 -14.78
C ARG A 227 19.93 -0.46 -15.97
N GLU A 228 18.72 0.04 -15.72
CA GLU A 228 17.79 0.41 -16.78
C GLU A 228 18.32 1.57 -17.63
N LEU A 229 18.86 2.62 -16.99
CA LEU A 229 19.49 3.73 -17.70
C LEU A 229 20.64 3.26 -18.58
N ARG A 230 21.49 2.36 -18.07
CA ARG A 230 22.60 1.78 -18.83
C ARG A 230 22.12 1.07 -20.11
N LYS A 231 21.05 0.27 -20.02
CA LYS A 231 20.46 -0.40 -21.19
C LYS A 231 19.96 0.61 -22.23
N VAL A 232 19.41 1.74 -21.79
CA VAL A 232 18.97 2.79 -22.71
C VAL A 232 20.15 3.40 -23.44
N PHE A 233 21.24 3.74 -22.72
CA PHE A 233 22.45 4.28 -23.36
C PHE A 233 23.11 3.29 -24.32
N GLU A 234 23.27 2.03 -23.93
CA GLU A 234 23.81 0.97 -24.81
C GLU A 234 22.88 0.69 -26.01
N GLY A 235 21.56 0.91 -25.88
CA GLY A 235 20.59 0.79 -26.96
C GLY A 235 20.62 1.94 -27.97
N ILE A 236 20.93 3.16 -27.51
CA ILE A 236 21.09 4.35 -28.36
C ILE A 236 22.29 4.17 -29.31
N ASP A 237 23.39 3.59 -28.83
CA ASP A 237 24.58 3.31 -29.64
C ASP A 237 24.31 2.30 -30.77
N ASN A 238 23.24 1.50 -30.66
CA ASN A 238 22.83 0.52 -31.67
C ASN A 238 21.83 1.08 -32.71
N GLY A 239 21.61 2.39 -32.76
CA GLY A 239 20.83 3.04 -33.83
C GLY A 239 19.30 2.85 -33.75
N ALA A 240 18.78 2.34 -32.63
CA ALA A 240 17.35 2.27 -32.41
C ALA A 240 16.81 3.65 -31.99
N ASN A 241 16.04 4.30 -32.88
CA ASN A 241 15.31 5.55 -32.59
C ASN A 241 14.31 5.33 -31.45
N LEU A 242 14.74 5.52 -30.20
CA LEU A 242 13.85 5.58 -29.04
C LEU A 242 13.61 7.05 -28.65
N HIS A 243 12.55 7.64 -29.21
CA HIS A 243 11.86 8.77 -28.60
C HIS A 243 11.06 8.29 -27.37
N ARG A 244 11.75 7.93 -26.28
CA ARG A 244 11.14 7.86 -24.95
C ARG A 244 11.74 8.96 -24.10
N GLU A 245 10.92 9.93 -23.70
CA GLU A 245 11.25 10.80 -22.58
C GLU A 245 11.50 9.92 -21.36
N ILE A 246 12.77 9.81 -20.98
CA ILE A 246 13.13 9.24 -19.69
C ILE A 246 12.79 10.30 -18.65
N VAL A 247 11.59 10.21 -18.10
CA VAL A 247 11.26 10.93 -16.87
C VAL A 247 12.08 10.28 -15.76
N SER A 248 13.20 10.91 -15.38
CA SER A 248 13.94 10.52 -14.18
C SER A 248 12.97 10.56 -12.99
N PRO A 249 12.83 9.48 -12.20
CA PRO A 249 12.00 9.51 -11.00
C PRO A 249 12.61 10.40 -9.91
N TYR A 250 13.87 10.82 -10.06
CA TYR A 250 14.53 11.76 -9.18
C TYR A 250 14.31 13.17 -9.70
N SER A 251 13.87 14.09 -8.83
CA SER A 251 13.82 15.50 -9.18
C SER A 251 15.21 15.99 -9.59
N PRO A 252 15.32 16.98 -10.50
CA PRO A 252 16.60 17.58 -10.88
C PRO A 252 17.45 18.04 -9.68
N GLU A 253 16.83 18.31 -8.53
CA GLU A 253 17.52 18.74 -7.30
C GLU A 253 18.38 17.63 -6.68
N ILE A 254 18.00 16.34 -6.79
CA ILE A 254 18.82 15.22 -6.30
C ILE A 254 20.08 15.03 -7.17
N ILE A 255 19.99 15.32 -8.46
CA ILE A 255 21.14 15.33 -9.38
C ILE A 255 22.04 16.53 -9.08
N ALA A 256 21.48 17.65 -8.61
CA ALA A 256 22.20 18.89 -8.33
C ALA A 256 23.12 18.85 -7.10
N ILE A 257 22.94 17.88 -6.18
CA ILE A 257 23.81 17.75 -4.99
C ILE A 257 25.29 17.52 -5.38
N ARG A 258 25.58 16.98 -6.57
CA ARG A 258 26.96 16.86 -7.08
C ARG A 258 27.50 18.11 -7.79
N ALA A 259 26.64 19.03 -8.24
CA ALA A 259 27.05 20.13 -9.10
C ALA A 259 27.52 21.39 -8.34
N HIS A 260 27.18 21.54 -7.05
CA HIS A 260 27.64 22.67 -6.24
C HIS A 260 28.95 22.43 -5.47
N SER A 261 29.32 21.17 -5.21
CA SER A 261 30.60 20.85 -4.54
C SER A 261 31.84 21.15 -5.41
N GLN A 262 31.69 21.23 -6.74
CA GLN A 262 32.82 21.50 -7.67
C GLN A 262 33.00 22.98 -8.09
N ARG A 263 32.23 23.93 -7.54
CA ARG A 263 32.35 25.36 -7.91
C ARG A 263 32.85 26.27 -6.79
N SER A 264 33.33 25.70 -5.68
CA SER A 264 33.82 26.47 -4.52
C SER A 264 35.27 26.16 -4.13
N GLY A 265 36.04 25.53 -5.03
CA GLY A 265 37.48 25.30 -4.88
C GLY A 265 38.27 26.08 -5.92
#